data_AF-A0A8T9T470-F1
#
_entry.id   AF-A0A8T9T470-F1
#
_cell.length_a   1.000
_cell.length_b   1.000
_cell.length_c   1.000
_cell.angle_alpha   90.00
_cell.angle_beta   90.00
_cell.angle_gamma   90.00
#
_symmetry.space_group_name_H-M   'P 1'
#
loop_
_entity.id
_entity.type
_entity.pdbx_description
1 polymer ?
#
loop_
_entity_poly.entity_id
_entity_poly.type
_entity_poly.pdbx_seq_one_letter_code
_entity_poly.pdbx_strand_id
1 'polypeptide(L)'
;MEVYSKQELAPWLKQIEHLTQQVQELVAARPDWIPAEEAQALTGRSRAWFYMGRTAGTLPITMLPRAKGSRRVMYSRKDCIAYGIKHRILPPWYPGEMPK
;
A
#
# COMPACT_ATOMS: atom_id res chain seq x y z
N MET A 1 -24.78 13.55 27.91
CA MET A 1 -24.75 12.72 26.68
C MET A 1 -25.79 13.31 25.74
N GLU A 2 -25.35 13.89 24.62
CA GLU A 2 -26.26 14.29 23.55
C GLU A 2 -26.72 13.02 22.83
N VAL A 3 -28.01 12.71 22.91
CA VAL A 3 -28.62 11.59 22.21
C VAL A 3 -29.19 12.15 20.92
N TYR A 4 -28.41 12.07 19.84
CA TYR A 4 -28.87 12.48 18.51
C TYR A 4 -30.03 11.60 18.07
N SER A 5 -31.09 12.21 17.54
CA SER A 5 -32.23 11.48 17.01
C SER A 5 -31.85 10.73 15.73
N LYS A 6 -32.55 9.64 15.41
CA LYS A 6 -32.31 8.86 14.18
C LYS A 6 -32.43 9.71 12.90
N GLN A 7 -33.22 10.79 12.94
CA GLN A 7 -33.40 11.71 11.82
C GLN A 7 -32.19 12.64 11.64
N GLU A 8 -31.53 13.03 12.73
CA GLU A 8 -30.31 13.84 12.69
C GLU A 8 -29.08 13.01 12.27
N LEU A 9 -29.05 11.71 12.60
CA LEU A 9 -27.95 10.79 12.23
C LEU A 9 -28.00 10.30 10.78
N ALA A 10 -29.19 10.27 10.16
CA ALA A 10 -29.37 9.80 8.79
C ALA A 10 -28.49 10.51 7.73
N PRO A 11 -28.36 11.86 7.71
CA PRO A 11 -27.44 12.52 6.77
C PRO A 11 -25.96 12.21 7.04
N TRP A 12 -25.56 12.08 8.31
CA TRP A 12 -24.18 11.70 8.67
C TRP A 12 -23.81 10.29 8.20
N LEU A 13 -24.72 9.34 8.34
CA LEU A 13 -24.51 7.97 7.83
C LEU A 13 -24.34 7.94 6.31
N LYS A 14 -25.18 8.68 5.56
CA LYS A 14 -25.03 8.82 4.10
C LYS A 14 -23.68 9.44 3.72
N GLN A 15 -23.22 10.43 4.49
CA GLN A 15 -21.91 11.05 4.27
C GLN A 15 -20.76 10.06 4.50
N ILE A 16 -20.84 9.24 5.56
CA ILE A 16 -19.85 8.20 5.86
C ILE A 16 -19.83 7.14 4.75
N GLU A 17 -20.99 6.68 4.28
CA GLU A 17 -21.09 5.75 3.16
C GLU A 17 -20.45 6.33 1.89
N HIS A 18 -20.75 7.59 1.56
CA HIS A 18 -20.16 8.26 0.41
C HIS A 18 -18.64 8.40 0.51
N LEU A 19 -18.12 8.82 1.66
CA LEU A 19 -16.67 8.91 1.89
C LEU A 19 -16.01 7.53 1.83
N THR A 20 -16.66 6.50 2.35
CA THR A 20 -16.16 5.11 2.29
C THR A 20 -16.04 4.65 0.84
N GLN A 21 -17.04 4.95 0.01
CA GLN A 21 -17.02 4.65 -1.42
C GLN A 21 -15.87 5.37 -2.14
N GLN A 22 -15.69 6.67 -1.88
CA GLN A 22 -14.58 7.45 -2.45
C GLN A 22 -13.21 6.89 -2.05
N VAL A 23 -13.05 6.47 -0.79
CA VAL A 23 -11.81 5.84 -0.32
C VAL A 23 -11.57 4.51 -1.04
N GLN A 24 -12.60 3.67 -1.22
CA GLN A 24 -12.48 2.42 -1.95
C GLN A 24 -12.06 2.62 -3.41
N GLU A 25 -12.62 3.62 -4.09
CA GLU A 25 -12.26 3.97 -5.46
C GLU A 25 -10.80 4.45 -5.57
N LEU A 26 -10.37 5.30 -4.63
CA LEU A 26 -8.97 5.76 -4.58
C LEU A 26 -8.00 4.62 -4.28
N VAL A 27 -8.37 3.67 -3.42
CA VAL A 27 -7.57 2.48 -3.13
C VAL A 27 -7.48 1.58 -4.37
N ALA A 28 -8.58 1.36 -5.07
CA ALA A 28 -8.62 0.56 -6.29
C ALA A 28 -7.81 1.20 -7.44
N ALA A 29 -7.75 2.53 -7.50
CA ALA A 29 -6.97 3.27 -8.49
C ALA A 29 -5.46 3.29 -8.20
N ARG A 30 -5.00 2.80 -7.04
CA ARG A 30 -3.58 2.79 -6.71
C ARG A 30 -2.82 1.80 -7.58
N PRO A 31 -1.63 2.18 -8.09
CA PRO A 31 -0.83 1.28 -8.89
C PRO A 31 -0.26 0.14 -8.04
N ASP A 32 -0.43 -1.09 -8.52
CA ASP A 32 0.13 -2.31 -7.92
C ASP A 32 1.65 -2.34 -7.97
N TRP A 33 2.23 -1.69 -8.97
CA TRP A 33 3.67 -1.64 -9.22
C TRP A 33 4.21 -0.27 -8.89
N ILE A 34 5.17 -0.23 -7.97
CA ILE A 34 5.73 1.01 -7.42
C ILE A 34 7.20 1.17 -7.75
N PRO A 35 7.70 2.41 -7.90
CA PRO A 35 9.11 2.66 -8.14
C PRO A 35 9.97 2.33 -6.90
N ALA A 36 11.29 2.23 -7.11
CA ALA A 36 12.25 1.91 -6.06
C ALA A 36 12.21 2.86 -4.86
N GLU A 37 11.91 4.13 -5.06
CA GLU A 37 11.86 5.14 -3.99
C GLU A 37 10.69 4.85 -3.03
N GLU A 38 9.51 4.57 -3.57
CA GLU A 38 8.34 4.22 -2.77
C GLU A 38 8.52 2.85 -2.08
N ALA A 39 9.14 1.88 -2.77
CA ALA A 39 9.47 0.59 -2.18
C ALA A 39 10.42 0.74 -0.97
N GLN A 40 11.42 1.63 -1.06
CA GLN A 40 12.32 1.92 0.06
C GLN A 40 11.58 2.57 1.23
N ALA A 41 10.64 3.48 0.97
CA ALA A 41 9.84 4.11 2.02
C ALA A 41 8.97 3.09 2.76
N LEU A 42 8.28 2.21 2.04
CA LEU A 42 7.40 1.18 2.64
C LEU A 42 8.18 0.12 3.41
N THR A 43 9.37 -0.22 2.94
CA THR A 43 10.18 -1.31 3.52
C THR A 43 11.26 -0.82 4.48
N GLY A 44 11.47 0.49 4.61
CA GLY A 44 12.56 1.08 5.39
C GLY A 44 13.96 0.59 5.02
N ARG A 45 14.12 -0.03 3.83
CA ARG A 45 15.40 -0.58 3.36
C ARG A 45 16.09 0.36 2.40
N SER A 46 17.41 0.29 2.37
CA SER A 46 18.21 1.10 1.47
C SER A 46 18.22 0.54 0.05
N ARG A 47 18.51 1.40 -0.92
CA ARG A 47 18.77 1.01 -2.32
C ARG A 47 19.81 -0.12 -2.44
N ALA A 48 20.84 -0.11 -1.60
CA ALA A 48 21.89 -1.14 -1.60
C ALA A 48 21.33 -2.51 -1.20
N TRP A 49 20.45 -2.56 -0.19
CA TRP A 49 19.77 -3.80 0.21
C TRP A 49 18.94 -4.39 -0.94
N PHE A 50 18.15 -3.57 -1.62
CA PHE A 50 17.41 -3.98 -2.82
C PHE A 50 18.34 -4.45 -3.95
N TYR A 51 19.47 -3.79 -4.16
CA TYR A 51 20.44 -4.22 -5.16
C TYR A 51 21.01 -5.61 -4.84
N MET A 52 21.49 -5.81 -3.60
CA MET A 52 22.08 -7.09 -3.19
C MET A 52 21.08 -8.23 -3.24
N GLY A 53 19.86 -8.02 -2.73
CA GLY A 53 18.81 -9.05 -2.77
C GLY A 53 18.43 -9.47 -4.20
N ARG A 54 18.42 -8.52 -5.14
CA ARG A 54 18.16 -8.82 -6.56
C ARG A 54 19.29 -9.63 -7.19
N THR A 55 20.53 -9.20 -6.98
CA THR A 55 21.71 -9.86 -7.54
C THR A 55 21.88 -11.27 -6.98
N ALA A 56 21.57 -11.47 -5.70
CA ALA A 56 21.61 -12.78 -5.05
C ALA A 56 20.37 -13.65 -5.32
N GLY A 57 19.30 -13.10 -5.91
CA GLY A 57 18.03 -13.81 -6.11
C GLY A 57 17.26 -14.10 -4.82
N THR A 58 17.54 -13.37 -3.73
CA THR A 58 16.97 -13.60 -2.39
C THR A 58 15.98 -12.53 -1.95
N LEU A 59 15.62 -11.59 -2.84
CA LEU A 59 14.72 -10.49 -2.49
C LEU A 59 13.31 -11.04 -2.18
N PRO A 60 12.76 -10.80 -0.97
CA PRO A 60 11.43 -11.28 -0.57
C PRO A 60 10.28 -10.40 -1.13
N ILE A 61 10.53 -9.64 -2.20
CA ILE A 61 9.60 -8.68 -2.80
C ILE A 61 9.56 -8.95 -4.29
N THR A 62 8.36 -9.20 -4.82
CA THR A 62 8.16 -9.44 -6.25
C THR A 62 8.51 -8.21 -7.06
N MET A 63 9.19 -8.43 -8.18
CA MET A 63 9.55 -7.39 -9.12
C MET A 63 8.78 -7.56 -10.42
N LEU A 64 8.44 -6.44 -11.05
CA LEU A 64 7.90 -6.47 -12.40
C LEU A 64 9.01 -6.96 -13.35
N PRO A 65 8.77 -8.01 -14.15
CA PRO A 65 9.70 -8.44 -15.18
C PRO A 65 10.08 -7.26 -16.08
N ARG A 66 11.37 -7.10 -16.38
CA ARG A 66 11.83 -5.98 -17.20
C ARG A 66 11.36 -6.20 -18.63
N ALA A 67 10.49 -5.31 -19.11
CA ALA A 67 10.28 -5.17 -20.55
C ALA A 67 11.61 -4.76 -21.21
N LYS A 68 11.90 -5.32 -22.39
CA LYS A 68 13.14 -5.06 -23.15
C LYS A 68 13.30 -3.55 -23.36
N GLY A 69 14.40 -2.97 -22.86
CA GLY A 69 14.71 -1.54 -22.97
C GLY A 69 14.30 -0.67 -21.76
N SER A 70 13.50 -1.18 -20.81
CA SER A 70 13.14 -0.41 -19.61
C SER A 70 14.26 -0.39 -18.58
N ARG A 71 14.69 0.82 -18.20
CA ARG A 71 15.64 1.05 -17.09
C ARG A 71 14.98 1.10 -15.72
N ARG A 72 13.64 1.22 -15.67
CA ARG A 72 12.90 1.35 -14.42
C ARG A 72 12.65 -0.02 -13.81
N VAL A 73 12.93 -0.12 -12.52
CA VAL A 73 12.64 -1.31 -11.71
C VAL A 73 11.42 -0.98 -10.88
N MET A 74 10.40 -1.82 -11.02
CA MET A 74 9.16 -1.69 -10.29
C MET A 74 9.00 -2.89 -9.35
N TYR A 75 8.44 -2.63 -8.18
CA TYR A 75 8.23 -3.61 -7.12
C TYR A 75 6.75 -3.75 -6.82
N SER A 76 6.35 -4.93 -6.38
CA SER A 76 4.99 -5.18 -5.88
C SER A 76 4.74 -4.31 -4.64
N ARG A 77 3.76 -3.42 -4.73
CA ARG A 77 3.30 -2.60 -3.59
C ARG A 77 2.88 -3.49 -2.44
N LYS A 78 2.07 -4.51 -2.72
CA LYS A 78 1.56 -5.49 -1.75
C LYS A 78 2.70 -6.12 -0.95
N ASP A 79 3.74 -6.60 -1.63
CA ASP A 79 4.86 -7.26 -0.97
C ASP A 79 5.69 -6.27 -0.13
N CYS A 80 5.87 -5.05 -0.63
CA CYS A 80 6.55 -3.99 0.12
C CYS A 80 5.81 -3.66 1.42
N ILE A 81 4.48 -3.60 1.38
CA ILE A 81 3.65 -3.34 2.56
C ILE A 81 3.68 -4.51 3.52
N ALA A 82 3.49 -5.74 3.02
CA ALA A 82 3.56 -6.95 3.84
C ALA A 82 4.92 -7.05 4.55
N TYR A 83 6.00 -6.74 3.85
CA TYR A 83 7.33 -6.64 4.43
C TYR A 83 7.40 -5.56 5.52
N GLY A 84 6.92 -4.34 5.22
CA GLY A 84 6.90 -3.22 6.15
C GLY A 84 6.16 -3.53 7.45
N ILE A 85 4.99 -4.18 7.35
CA ILE A 85 4.19 -4.61 8.51
C ILE A 85 4.93 -5.69 9.30
N LYS A 86 5.42 -6.74 8.62
CA LYS A 86 6.15 -7.86 9.24
C LYS A 86 7.37 -7.39 10.03
N HIS A 87 8.07 -6.38 9.52
CA HIS A 87 9.28 -5.81 10.12
C HIS A 87 9.02 -4.59 11.01
N ARG A 88 7.75 -4.28 11.32
CA ARG A 88 7.33 -3.16 12.20
C ARG A 88 7.79 -1.77 11.73
N ILE A 89 7.90 -1.60 10.42
CA ILE A 89 8.25 -0.34 9.76
C ILE A 89 6.96 0.44 9.46
N LEU A 90 5.92 -0.29 9.05
CA LEU A 90 4.58 0.23 8.88
C LEU A 90 3.68 -0.28 10.02
N PRO A 91 2.69 0.51 10.46
CA PRO A 91 1.69 0.02 11.39
C PRO A 91 0.83 -1.08 10.75
N PRO A 92 0.23 -1.98 11.55
CA PRO A 92 -0.62 -3.05 11.02
C PRO A 92 -1.91 -2.52 10.36
N TRP A 93 -2.34 -1.30 10.70
CA TRP A 93 -3.45 -0.60 10.05
C TRP A 93 -3.03 0.25 8.85
N TYR A 94 -1.80 0.08 8.33
CA TYR A 94 -1.36 0.83 7.15
C TYR A 94 -2.30 0.53 5.97
N PRO A 95 -2.80 1.56 5.26
CA PRO A 95 -3.76 1.39 4.18
C PRO A 95 -3.05 0.84 2.94
N GLY A 96 -2.83 -0.47 2.97
CA GLY A 96 -2.11 -1.21 1.95
C GLY A 96 -2.89 -2.37 1.39
N GLU A 97 -3.56 -3.12 2.26
CA GLU A 97 -4.65 -4.02 1.92
C GLU A 97 -5.51 -4.11 3.18
N MET A 98 -6.80 -3.75 3.11
CA MET A 98 -7.73 -4.14 4.16
C MET A 98 -7.86 -5.67 4.10
N PRO A 99 -7.74 -6.40 5.23
CA PRO A 99 -8.18 -7.78 5.26
C PRO A 99 -9.67 -7.80 4.89
N LYS A 100 -10.01 -8.60 3.86
CA LYS A 100 -11.40 -8.92 3.51
C LYS A 100 -12.08 -9.69 4.62
#